data_AF-A0A8S1ZH42-F1
#
_entry.id   AF-A0A8S1ZH42-F1
#
_cell.length_a   1.000
_cell.length_b   1.000
_cell.length_c   1.000
_cell.angle_alpha   90.00
_cell.angle_beta   90.00
_cell.angle_gamma   90.00
#
_symmetry.space_group_name_H-M   'P 1'
#
loop_
_entity.id
_entity.type
_entity.pdbx_description
1 polymer ?
#
loop_
_entity_poly.entity_id
_entity_poly.type
_entity_poly.pdbx_seq_one_letter_code
_entity_poly.pdbx_strand_id
1 'polypeptide(L)'
;MVLPKYDMEEKPCQVFTVGDPMEKPWRDIPGIGLHFPLEHAVCINGVIYYRASNKLRGSTFFLVSFDVRSEKFNHVKAPEILMDHPCTLINYQGKLGFMCCKKGVEIWVMEDAKKKQDWSKIIFYEMEGLENWRIAGVTHGGEIVFINGMLKTYDRLYVFYYDPKRNSMRDVEVEGTMVKDVEGESKHYLRVWAVPNLVENTMRL
;
A
#
# COMPACT_ATOMS: atom_id res chain seq x y z
N MET A 1 8.33 25.97 -5.06
CA MET A 1 9.22 24.89 -4.59
C MET A 1 9.77 24.18 -5.80
N VAL A 2 11.07 24.26 -6.02
CA VAL A 2 11.75 23.71 -7.20
C VAL A 2 12.01 22.24 -6.89
N LEU A 3 11.32 21.33 -7.59
CA LEU A 3 11.66 19.91 -7.57
C LEU A 3 13.15 19.79 -7.94
N PRO A 4 13.96 19.02 -7.21
CA PRO A 4 15.38 19.01 -7.50
C PRO A 4 15.58 18.40 -8.89
N LYS A 5 16.46 19.00 -9.69
CA LYS A 5 16.87 18.49 -11.01
C LYS A 5 17.63 17.19 -10.78
N TYR A 6 16.90 16.08 -10.73
CA TYR A 6 17.47 14.75 -10.74
C TYR A 6 17.48 14.22 -12.17
N ASP A 7 18.33 13.23 -12.42
CA ASP A 7 18.57 12.63 -13.73
C ASP A 7 17.26 11.95 -14.24
N MET A 8 16.40 12.76 -14.87
CA MET A 8 15.11 12.36 -15.44
C MET A 8 15.30 11.89 -16.87
N GLU A 9 16.35 11.11 -17.17
CA GLU A 9 16.37 10.39 -18.43
C GLU A 9 15.23 9.38 -18.40
N GLU A 10 14.18 9.68 -19.17
CA GLU A 10 13.02 8.81 -19.34
C GLU A 10 13.51 7.45 -19.86
N LYS A 11 13.55 6.47 -18.96
CA LYS A 11 13.76 5.07 -19.35
C LYS A 11 12.40 4.47 -19.71
N PRO A 12 12.29 3.79 -20.86
CA PRO A 12 11.04 3.15 -21.24
C PRO A 12 10.65 2.11 -20.18
N CYS A 13 9.34 2.00 -19.95
CA CYS A 13 8.76 0.95 -19.12
C CYS A 13 7.97 -0.01 -20.01
N GLN A 14 7.92 -1.28 -19.62
CA GLN A 14 7.12 -2.27 -20.34
C GLN A 14 5.80 -2.48 -19.61
N VAL A 15 4.72 -2.54 -20.38
CA VAL A 15 3.39 -2.84 -19.88
C VAL A 15 2.79 -4.04 -20.60
N PHE A 16 1.99 -4.79 -19.86
CA PHE A 16 1.25 -5.94 -20.35
C PHE A 16 -0.14 -5.92 -19.72
N THR A 17 -1.16 -6.17 -20.55
CA THR A 17 -2.56 -6.17 -20.14
C THR A 17 -3.09 -7.59 -20.17
N VAL A 18 -3.36 -8.16 -19.00
CA VAL A 18 -3.95 -9.50 -18.88
C VAL A 18 -5.43 -9.45 -19.27
N GLY A 19 -5.89 -10.41 -20.07
CA GLY A 19 -7.30 -10.52 -20.49
C GLY A 19 -7.69 -9.63 -21.67
N ASP A 20 -6.71 -9.04 -22.36
CA ASP A 20 -6.94 -8.46 -23.69
C ASP A 20 -7.27 -9.60 -24.68
N PRO A 21 -8.45 -9.59 -25.34
CA PRO A 21 -8.84 -10.63 -26.31
C PRO A 21 -7.86 -10.79 -27.47
N MET A 22 -7.02 -9.77 -27.72
CA MET A 22 -6.01 -9.78 -28.77
C MET A 22 -4.64 -10.28 -28.31
N GLU A 23 -4.48 -10.74 -27.05
CA GLU A 23 -3.23 -11.25 -26.45
C GLU A 23 -1.99 -10.44 -26.85
N LYS A 24 -2.07 -9.11 -26.65
CA LYS A 24 -0.98 -8.23 -27.08
C LYS A 24 0.31 -8.54 -26.31
N PRO A 25 1.48 -8.56 -26.99
CA PRO A 25 2.76 -8.74 -26.32
C PRO A 25 3.06 -7.56 -25.38
N TRP A 26 4.10 -7.72 -24.56
CA TRP A 26 4.72 -6.61 -23.85
C TRP A 26 5.03 -5.47 -24.81
N ARG A 27 4.78 -4.24 -24.38
CA ARG A 27 5.00 -3.04 -25.17
C ARG A 27 5.61 -1.94 -24.36
N ASP A 28 6.41 -1.14 -25.03
CA ASP A 28 7.13 -0.03 -24.41
C ASP A 28 6.22 1.19 -24.32
N ILE A 29 6.26 1.85 -23.16
CA ILE A 29 5.65 3.15 -22.91
C ILE A 29 6.70 4.11 -22.34
N PRO A 30 6.50 5.43 -22.47
CA PRO A 30 7.33 6.40 -21.76
C PRO A 30 7.28 6.16 -20.25
N GLY A 31 8.46 6.08 -19.62
CA GLY A 31 8.57 6.05 -18.15
C GLY A 31 8.71 7.45 -17.55
N ILE A 32 9.08 7.51 -16.27
CA ILE A 32 9.34 8.77 -15.53
C ILE A 32 10.77 8.83 -14.98
N GLY A 33 11.68 8.15 -15.65
CA GLY A 33 13.06 8.00 -15.23
C GLY A 33 13.27 6.89 -14.20
N LEU A 34 14.54 6.68 -13.85
CA LEU A 34 14.98 5.60 -12.98
C LEU A 34 14.40 5.77 -11.58
N HIS A 35 13.57 4.82 -11.17
CA HIS A 35 13.04 4.76 -9.83
C HIS A 35 12.80 3.32 -9.38
N PHE A 36 12.79 3.15 -8.06
CA PHE A 36 12.62 1.88 -7.37
C PHE A 36 11.32 1.97 -6.56
N PRO A 37 10.22 1.34 -7.04
CA PRO A 37 8.97 1.30 -6.32
C PRO A 37 9.11 0.62 -4.95
N LEU A 38 8.37 1.10 -3.97
CA LEU A 38 8.21 0.46 -2.67
C LEU A 38 7.08 -0.57 -2.73
N GLU A 39 7.05 -1.45 -1.73
CA GLU A 39 5.91 -2.34 -1.49
C GLU A 39 4.63 -1.51 -1.21
N HIS A 40 3.46 -2.10 -1.48
CA HIS A 40 2.12 -1.53 -1.22
C HIS A 40 1.66 -0.41 -2.16
N ALA A 41 1.51 -0.73 -3.45
CA ALA A 41 0.73 0.10 -4.37
C ALA A 41 -0.77 -0.02 -4.10
N VAL A 42 -1.53 1.03 -4.38
CA VAL A 42 -3.00 1.03 -4.28
C VAL A 42 -3.62 1.44 -5.61
N CYS A 43 -4.64 0.73 -6.06
CA CYS A 43 -5.42 1.09 -7.25
C CYS A 43 -6.73 1.75 -6.83
N ILE A 44 -6.96 2.98 -7.30
CA ILE A 44 -8.15 3.77 -6.99
C ILE A 44 -8.70 4.32 -8.29
N ASN A 45 -9.91 3.93 -8.66
CA ASN A 45 -10.60 4.39 -9.88
C ASN A 45 -9.76 4.27 -11.16
N GLY A 46 -9.02 3.17 -11.32
CA GLY A 46 -8.17 2.93 -12.49
C GLY A 46 -6.83 3.67 -12.49
N VAL A 47 -6.44 4.26 -11.36
CA VAL A 47 -5.13 4.88 -11.17
C VAL A 47 -4.37 4.12 -10.08
N ILE A 48 -3.19 3.62 -10.42
CA ILE A 48 -2.29 2.94 -9.49
C ILE A 48 -1.39 3.99 -8.85
N TYR A 49 -1.38 4.06 -7.54
CA TYR A 49 -0.50 4.93 -6.76
C TYR A 49 0.53 4.10 -6.03
N TYR A 50 1.79 4.53 -6.07
CA TYR A 50 2.87 3.88 -5.35
C TYR A 50 3.95 4.89 -4.96
N ARG A 51 4.69 4.56 -3.90
CA ARG A 51 5.86 5.33 -3.49
C ARG A 51 7.08 4.79 -4.19
N ALA A 52 8.03 5.65 -4.51
CA ALA A 52 9.29 5.25 -5.12
C ALA A 52 10.46 6.06 -4.58
N SER A 53 11.67 5.52 -4.74
CA SER A 53 12.93 6.23 -4.53
C SER A 53 13.75 6.22 -5.81
N ASN A 54 14.52 7.27 -6.09
CA ASN A 54 15.45 7.30 -7.23
C ASN A 54 16.76 6.53 -6.93
N LYS A 55 16.94 6.06 -5.69
CA LYS A 55 18.08 5.25 -5.24
C LYS A 55 17.57 3.94 -4.66
N LEU A 56 18.24 2.83 -4.99
CA LEU A 56 17.90 1.48 -4.51
C LEU A 56 17.79 1.39 -2.96
N ARG A 57 18.55 2.23 -2.23
CA ARG A 57 18.51 2.36 -0.76
C ARG A 57 18.35 3.83 -0.33
N GLY A 58 17.50 4.58 -1.03
CA GLY A 58 17.20 5.97 -0.67
C GLY A 58 16.33 6.07 0.59
N SER A 59 16.48 7.17 1.32
CA SER A 59 15.68 7.52 2.50
C SER A 59 14.59 8.56 2.20
N THR A 60 14.61 9.14 1.01
CA THR A 60 13.65 10.14 0.54
C THR A 60 12.84 9.53 -0.58
N PHE A 61 11.52 9.61 -0.45
CA PHE A 61 10.58 9.01 -1.39
C PHE A 61 9.83 10.07 -2.17
N PHE A 62 9.20 9.67 -3.26
CA PHE A 62 8.21 10.48 -3.96
C PHE A 62 7.01 9.62 -4.34
N LEU A 63 5.87 10.27 -4.54
CA LEU A 63 4.63 9.62 -4.91
C LEU A 63 4.45 9.64 -6.42
N VAL A 64 4.12 8.49 -6.99
CA VAL A 64 3.86 8.29 -8.40
C VAL A 64 2.43 7.78 -8.58
N SER A 65 1.78 8.21 -9.66
CA SER A 65 0.56 7.61 -10.16
C SER A 65 0.77 7.07 -11.56
N PHE A 66 0.16 5.94 -11.88
CA PHE A 66 0.03 5.39 -13.22
C PHE A 66 -1.45 5.26 -13.57
N ASP A 67 -1.90 6.02 -14.57
CA ASP A 67 -3.27 5.92 -15.09
C ASP A 67 -3.36 4.72 -16.03
N VAL A 68 -4.16 3.71 -15.67
CA VAL A 68 -4.21 2.42 -16.39
C VAL A 68 -4.84 2.56 -17.78
N ARG A 69 -5.72 3.55 -17.99
CA ARG A 69 -6.42 3.73 -19.27
C ARG A 69 -5.55 4.44 -20.30
N SER A 70 -4.85 5.48 -19.87
CA SER A 70 -3.98 6.29 -20.72
C SER A 70 -2.52 5.84 -20.70
N GLU A 71 -2.17 4.97 -19.75
CA GLU A 71 -0.85 4.37 -19.53
C GLU A 71 0.25 5.41 -19.33
N LYS A 72 -0.11 6.44 -18.55
CA LYS A 72 0.75 7.57 -18.26
C LYS A 72 1.09 7.59 -16.79
N PHE A 73 2.39 7.73 -16.54
CA PHE A 73 2.91 8.04 -15.23
C PHE A 73 2.82 9.54 -14.96
N ASN A 74 2.62 9.91 -13.69
CA ASN A 74 2.67 11.28 -13.22
C ASN A 74 3.30 11.33 -11.83
N HIS A 75 4.02 12.42 -11.55
CA HIS A 75 4.42 12.76 -10.19
C HIS A 75 3.25 13.39 -9.44
N VAL A 76 2.96 12.85 -8.25
CA VAL A 76 1.86 13.33 -7.40
C VAL A 76 2.47 14.11 -6.25
N LYS A 77 1.94 15.30 -5.94
CA LYS A 77 2.41 16.05 -4.78
C LYS A 77 1.87 15.42 -3.50
N ALA A 78 2.74 15.32 -2.52
CA ALA A 78 2.41 14.90 -1.16
C ALA A 78 3.22 15.75 -0.18
N PRO A 79 2.73 15.96 1.06
CA PRO A 79 3.49 16.62 2.11
C PRO A 79 4.83 15.93 2.35
N GLU A 80 5.90 16.72 2.51
CA GLU A 80 7.28 16.21 2.67
C GLU A 80 7.41 15.25 3.87
N ILE A 81 6.68 15.53 4.96
CA ILE A 81 6.65 14.66 6.15
C ILE A 81 6.23 13.21 5.85
N LEU A 82 5.43 12.98 4.81
CA LEU A 82 5.00 11.64 4.37
C LEU A 82 6.05 10.96 3.50
N MET A 83 6.96 11.74 2.91
CA MET A 83 8.00 11.30 2.01
C MET A 83 9.33 11.00 2.70
N ASP A 84 9.52 11.49 3.93
CA ASP A 84 10.75 11.26 4.72
C ASP A 84 10.68 10.04 5.66
N HIS A 85 9.51 9.40 5.74
CA HIS A 85 9.26 8.29 6.67
C HIS A 85 8.56 7.11 5.99
N PRO A 86 8.73 5.87 6.51
CA PRO A 86 7.99 4.71 6.01
C PRO A 86 6.51 4.82 6.42
N CYS A 87 5.68 5.27 5.50
CA CYS A 87 4.22 5.23 5.57
C CYS A 87 3.67 4.29 4.49
N THR A 88 2.55 3.65 4.77
CA THR A 88 1.87 2.74 3.84
C THR A 88 0.78 3.51 3.10
N LEU A 89 0.66 3.29 1.78
CA LEU A 89 -0.45 3.82 1.00
C LEU A 89 -1.71 2.99 1.26
N ILE A 90 -2.84 3.68 1.40
CA ILE A 90 -4.15 3.07 1.62
C ILE A 90 -5.18 3.67 0.68
N ASN A 91 -6.18 2.86 0.32
CA ASN A 91 -7.43 3.33 -0.26
C ASN A 91 -8.44 3.52 0.87
N TYR A 92 -8.59 4.76 1.35
CA TYR A 92 -9.54 5.08 2.41
C TYR A 92 -10.85 5.56 1.78
N GLN A 93 -11.84 4.66 1.68
CA GLN A 93 -13.18 4.96 1.15
C GLN A 93 -13.15 5.62 -0.24
N GLY A 94 -12.29 5.12 -1.13
CA GLY A 94 -12.14 5.65 -2.50
C GLY A 94 -11.20 6.86 -2.62
N LYS A 95 -10.58 7.29 -1.52
CA LYS A 95 -9.59 8.37 -1.50
C LYS A 95 -8.19 7.81 -1.23
N LEU A 96 -7.19 8.42 -1.86
CA LEU A 96 -5.80 8.09 -1.60
C LEU A 96 -5.41 8.55 -0.19
N GLY A 97 -4.82 7.66 0.59
CA GLY A 97 -4.33 7.99 1.92
C GLY A 97 -2.92 7.47 2.20
N PHE A 98 -2.27 8.10 3.17
CA PHE A 98 -1.09 7.57 3.84
C PHE A 98 -1.46 7.17 5.25
N MET A 99 -0.80 6.14 5.76
CA MET A 99 -0.82 5.78 7.16
C MET A 99 0.59 5.60 7.70
N CYS A 100 0.89 6.27 8.80
CA CYS A 100 2.22 6.30 9.41
C CYS A 100 2.10 5.83 10.87
N CYS A 101 2.90 4.85 11.30
CA CYS A 101 2.77 4.22 12.63
C CYS A 101 3.80 4.66 13.69
N LYS A 102 4.72 5.58 13.36
CA LYS A 102 5.91 5.86 14.20
C LYS A 102 5.63 6.64 15.49
N LYS A 103 4.48 7.32 15.60
CA LYS A 103 4.10 8.17 16.75
C LYS A 103 2.60 7.99 17.12
N GLY A 104 2.08 6.79 16.89
CA GLY A 104 0.64 6.54 16.76
C GLY A 104 0.26 6.34 15.30
N VAL A 105 -0.97 5.88 15.07
CA VAL A 105 -1.49 5.69 13.71
C VAL A 105 -2.04 7.04 13.24
N GLU A 106 -1.26 7.71 12.39
CA GLU A 106 -1.70 8.93 11.71
C GLU A 106 -2.14 8.57 10.30
N ILE A 107 -3.38 8.89 9.94
CA ILE A 107 -3.87 8.79 8.57
C ILE A 107 -3.89 10.18 7.93
N TRP A 108 -3.39 10.28 6.71
CA TRP A 108 -3.55 11.44 5.85
C TRP A 108 -4.39 11.05 4.65
N VAL A 109 -5.45 11.80 4.34
CA VAL A 109 -6.34 11.51 3.21
C VAL A 109 -6.31 12.67 2.22
N MET A 110 -6.17 12.38 0.94
CA MET A 110 -6.24 13.38 -0.13
C MET A 110 -7.71 13.75 -0.39
N GLU A 111 -8.06 15.02 -0.20
CA GLU A 111 -9.45 15.49 -0.35
C GLU A 111 -9.82 15.81 -1.79
N ASP A 112 -8.93 16.44 -2.56
CA ASP A 112 -9.17 16.81 -3.95
C ASP A 112 -7.90 16.61 -4.80
N ALA A 113 -7.89 15.52 -5.57
CA ALA A 113 -6.81 15.19 -6.50
C ALA A 113 -6.73 16.12 -7.72
N LYS A 114 -7.82 16.83 -8.07
CA LYS A 114 -7.95 17.59 -9.33
C LYS A 114 -7.59 19.07 -9.20
N LYS A 115 -7.80 19.71 -8.05
CA LYS A 115 -7.57 21.16 -7.91
C LYS A 115 -6.29 21.54 -7.17
N LYS A 116 -5.99 20.91 -6.04
CA LYS A 116 -4.91 21.38 -5.15
C LYS A 116 -4.09 20.29 -4.47
N GLN A 117 -4.51 19.02 -4.50
CA GLN A 117 -3.88 17.93 -3.76
C GLN A 117 -3.76 18.28 -2.27
N ASP A 118 -4.85 18.80 -1.71
CA ASP A 118 -4.94 19.11 -0.28
C ASP A 118 -5.11 17.81 0.53
N TRP A 119 -4.42 17.72 1.67
CA TRP A 119 -4.42 16.54 2.53
C TRP A 119 -5.00 16.88 3.91
N SER A 120 -5.93 16.05 4.39
CA SER A 120 -6.46 16.12 5.75
C SER A 120 -5.75 15.11 6.65
N LYS A 121 -5.49 15.47 7.90
CA LYS A 121 -4.87 14.59 8.91
C LYS A 121 -5.92 14.09 9.89
N ILE A 122 -5.90 12.78 10.15
CA ILE A 122 -6.69 12.07 11.15
C ILE A 122 -5.70 11.40 12.10
N ILE A 123 -5.82 11.64 13.40
CA ILE A 123 -4.90 11.12 14.43
C ILE A 123 -5.65 10.14 15.32
N PHE A 124 -5.06 8.97 15.57
CA PHE A 124 -5.57 7.97 16.52
C PHE A 124 -4.59 7.81 17.69
N TYR A 125 -5.10 7.87 18.92
CA TYR A 125 -4.29 7.97 20.13
C TYR A 125 -4.13 6.64 20.90
N GLU A 126 -4.93 5.61 20.63
CA GLU A 126 -4.95 4.36 21.40
C GLU A 126 -4.57 3.14 20.55
N MET A 127 -3.28 3.00 20.24
CA MET A 127 -2.74 1.89 19.43
C MET A 127 -1.41 1.35 19.99
N GLU A 128 -1.21 1.39 21.31
CA GLU A 128 -0.03 0.78 21.96
C GLU A 128 0.02 -0.72 21.63
N GLY A 129 1.20 -1.22 21.22
CA GLY A 129 1.42 -2.65 20.91
C GLY A 129 1.25 -3.04 19.44
N LEU A 130 0.84 -2.10 18.56
CA LEU A 130 0.73 -2.33 17.12
C LEU A 130 1.95 -1.84 16.32
N GLU A 131 3.05 -1.46 16.98
CA GLU A 131 4.22 -0.86 16.33
C GLU A 131 4.90 -1.82 15.33
N ASN A 132 4.77 -3.13 15.57
CA ASN A 132 5.35 -4.18 14.72
C ASN A 132 4.34 -4.82 13.75
N TRP A 133 3.09 -4.36 13.75
CA TRP A 133 2.04 -4.92 12.91
C TRP A 133 2.07 -4.28 11.51
N ARG A 134 1.82 -5.10 10.50
CA ARG A 134 1.68 -4.64 9.12
C ARG A 134 0.25 -4.23 8.85
N ILE A 135 0.12 -3.21 8.01
CA ILE A 135 -1.17 -2.78 7.49
C ILE A 135 -1.51 -3.66 6.29
N ALA A 136 -2.63 -4.36 6.40
CA ALA A 136 -3.21 -5.12 5.30
C ALA A 136 -3.97 -4.21 4.32
N GLY A 137 -4.60 -3.16 4.86
CA GLY A 137 -5.30 -2.12 4.10
C GLY A 137 -6.56 -1.67 4.84
N VAL A 138 -7.61 -1.33 4.10
CA VAL A 138 -8.83 -0.70 4.66
C VAL A 138 -10.07 -1.40 4.10
N THR A 139 -11.06 -1.70 4.95
CA THR A 139 -12.34 -2.29 4.54
C THR A 139 -13.23 -1.26 3.83
N HIS A 140 -14.26 -1.71 3.12
CA HIS A 140 -15.27 -0.81 2.55
C HIS A 140 -15.92 0.12 3.61
N GLY A 141 -16.07 -0.36 4.84
CA GLY A 141 -16.59 0.43 5.97
C GLY A 141 -15.64 1.52 6.48
N GLY A 142 -14.38 1.50 6.06
CA GLY A 142 -13.33 2.39 6.57
C GLY A 142 -12.61 1.88 7.81
N GLU A 143 -12.79 0.60 8.18
CA GLU A 143 -11.99 -0.02 9.23
C GLU A 143 -10.58 -0.28 8.69
N ILE A 144 -9.56 -0.01 9.50
CA ILE A 144 -8.16 -0.30 9.18
C ILE A 144 -7.87 -1.74 9.59
N VAL A 145 -7.25 -2.50 8.69
CA VAL A 145 -6.91 -3.91 8.93
C VAL A 145 -5.41 -4.03 9.22
N PHE A 146 -5.08 -4.59 10.37
CA PHE A 146 -3.72 -4.90 10.79
C PHE A 146 -3.53 -6.41 10.87
N ILE A 147 -2.34 -6.86 10.44
CA ILE A 147 -1.91 -8.26 10.51
C ILE A 147 -0.49 -8.33 11.07
N ASN A 148 -0.19 -9.38 11.81
CA ASN A 148 1.19 -9.65 12.17
C ASN A 148 1.91 -10.17 10.93
N GLY A 149 2.79 -9.35 10.37
CA GLY A 149 3.52 -9.67 9.14
C GLY A 149 4.63 -10.72 9.32
N MET A 150 4.94 -11.10 10.56
CA MET A 150 5.96 -12.09 10.91
C MET A 150 5.43 -12.99 12.02
N LEU A 151 4.71 -14.04 11.62
CA LEU A 151 4.28 -15.09 12.54
C LEU A 151 5.38 -16.11 12.73
N LYS A 152 5.57 -16.58 13.97
CA LYS A 152 6.30 -17.82 14.21
C LYS A 152 5.36 -18.99 13.92
N THR A 153 5.94 -20.15 13.59
CA THR A 153 5.22 -21.40 13.27
C THR A 153 4.22 -21.90 14.33
N TYR A 154 4.25 -21.34 15.54
CA TYR A 154 3.38 -21.67 16.66
C TYR A 154 2.44 -20.53 17.08
N ASP A 155 2.53 -19.37 16.42
CA ASP A 155 1.70 -18.21 16.73
C ASP A 155 0.36 -18.33 15.99
N ARG A 156 -0.72 -18.05 16.71
CA ARG A 156 -2.05 -17.86 16.09
C ARG A 156 -2.01 -16.61 15.22
N LEU A 157 -2.60 -16.69 14.02
CA LEU A 157 -2.78 -15.52 13.18
C LEU A 157 -4.02 -14.76 13.67
N TYR A 158 -3.81 -13.54 14.16
CA TYR A 158 -4.88 -12.60 14.42
C TYR A 158 -4.93 -11.53 13.33
N VAL A 159 -6.15 -11.12 12.98
CA VAL A 159 -6.43 -9.94 12.17
C VAL A 159 -7.13 -8.93 13.05
N PHE A 160 -6.57 -7.74 13.17
CA PHE A 160 -7.16 -6.65 13.94
C PHE A 160 -7.87 -5.68 13.00
N TYR A 161 -9.08 -5.30 13.37
CA TYR A 161 -9.88 -4.29 12.70
C TYR A 161 -10.04 -3.11 13.65
N TYR A 162 -9.56 -1.95 13.23
CA TYR A 162 -9.73 -0.70 13.96
C TYR A 162 -10.79 0.15 13.25
N ASP A 163 -11.77 0.65 13.98
CA ASP A 163 -12.77 1.60 13.50
C ASP A 163 -12.41 3.03 13.96
N PRO A 164 -11.90 3.88 13.04
CA PRO A 164 -11.62 5.29 13.29
C PRO A 164 -12.79 6.10 13.86
N LYS A 165 -14.03 5.78 13.47
CA LYS A 165 -15.22 6.56 13.83
C LYS A 165 -15.65 6.27 15.26
N ARG A 166 -15.49 5.01 15.69
CA ARG A 166 -15.86 4.53 17.02
C ARG A 166 -14.70 4.55 18.00
N ASN A 167 -13.47 4.78 17.50
CA ASN A 167 -12.22 4.61 18.24
C ASN A 167 -12.20 3.28 18.99
N SER A 168 -12.49 2.19 18.27
CA SER A 168 -12.58 0.86 18.85
C SER A 168 -11.87 -0.16 17.98
N MET A 169 -11.31 -1.18 18.62
CA MET A 169 -10.61 -2.27 17.96
C MET A 169 -11.31 -3.60 18.26
N ARG A 170 -11.28 -4.50 17.28
CA ARG A 170 -11.64 -5.91 17.46
C ARG A 170 -10.60 -6.78 16.79
N ASP A 171 -10.33 -7.94 17.36
CA ASP A 171 -9.48 -8.97 16.78
C ASP A 171 -10.30 -10.18 16.33
N VAL A 172 -9.77 -10.89 15.34
CA VAL A 172 -10.32 -12.14 14.84
C VAL A 172 -9.17 -13.12 14.68
N GLU A 173 -9.27 -14.27 15.34
CA GLU A 173 -8.36 -15.40 15.11
C GLU A 173 -8.69 -16.05 13.77
N VAL A 174 -7.68 -16.26 12.93
CA VAL A 174 -7.81 -17.01 11.69
C VAL A 174 -7.58 -18.49 12.02
N GLU A 175 -8.65 -19.28 11.93
CA GLU A 175 -8.56 -20.73 12.17
C GLU A 175 -7.72 -21.43 11.09
N GLY A 176 -7.12 -22.56 11.45
CA GLY A 176 -6.36 -23.40 10.51
C GLY A 176 -4.93 -22.93 10.20
N THR A 177 -4.42 -21.88 10.85
CA THR A 177 -3.05 -21.37 10.64
C THR A 177 -2.00 -22.01 11.55
N MET A 178 -2.41 -22.89 12.47
CA MET A 178 -1.48 -23.62 13.34
C MET A 178 -0.78 -24.72 12.53
N VAL A 179 0.51 -24.57 12.27
CA VAL A 179 1.32 -25.62 11.64
C VAL A 179 1.58 -26.70 12.69
N LYS A 180 1.08 -27.92 12.47
CA LYS A 180 1.35 -29.08 13.33
C LYS A 180 2.79 -29.56 13.11
N ASP A 181 3.38 -30.09 14.18
CA ASP A 181 4.79 -30.49 14.28
C ASP A 181 5.32 -31.20 13.02
N VAL A 182 6.43 -30.67 12.50
CA VAL A 182 7.42 -31.47 11.78
C VAL A 182 8.59 -31.58 12.74
N GLU A 183 8.82 -32.78 13.27
CA GLU A 183 9.91 -33.05 14.21
C GLU A 183 11.24 -32.56 13.62
N GLY A 184 11.88 -31.59 14.28
CA GLY A 184 13.30 -31.29 14.08
C GLY A 184 13.71 -30.01 13.36
N GLU A 185 12.82 -29.09 12.95
CA GLU A 185 13.25 -27.92 12.16
C GLU A 185 12.93 -26.53 12.74
N SER A 186 13.91 -25.64 12.55
CA SER A 186 14.01 -24.18 12.68
C SER A 186 12.73 -23.37 12.99
N LYS A 187 12.90 -22.27 13.75
CA LYS A 187 11.90 -21.18 13.80
C LYS A 187 11.70 -20.61 12.38
N HIS A 188 10.63 -21.01 11.69
CA HIS A 188 10.26 -20.40 10.42
C HIS A 188 9.38 -19.16 10.66
N TYR A 189 9.65 -18.09 9.92
CA TYR A 189 8.79 -16.92 9.88
C TYR A 189 7.87 -17.01 8.67
N LEU A 190 6.56 -16.98 8.90
CA LEU A 190 5.57 -16.87 7.83
C LEU A 190 5.33 -15.40 7.52
N ARG A 191 5.50 -15.03 6.24
CA ARG A 191 5.10 -13.71 5.74
C ARG A 191 3.64 -13.77 5.29
N VAL A 192 2.78 -13.03 5.99
CA VAL A 192 1.36 -12.95 5.66
C VAL A 192 1.12 -11.74 4.76
N TRP A 193 0.42 -11.97 3.66
CA TRP A 193 -0.10 -10.93 2.79
C TRP A 193 -1.62 -10.94 2.86
N ALA A 194 -2.22 -9.76 2.88
CA ALA A 194 -3.66 -9.61 2.89
C ALA A 194 -4.08 -8.64 1.78
N VAL A 195 -5.16 -8.99 1.09
CA VAL A 195 -5.77 -8.18 0.03
C VAL A 195 -7.19 -7.85 0.47
N PRO A 196 -7.38 -6.73 1.21
CA PRO A 196 -8.70 -6.38 1.69
C PRO A 196 -9.61 -6.02 0.51
N ASN A 197 -10.87 -6.46 0.60
CA ASN A 197 -11.90 -6.27 -0.43
C ASN A 197 -11.55 -6.93 -1.78
N LEU A 198 -10.87 -8.07 -1.78
CA LEU A 198 -10.82 -8.93 -2.97
C LEU A 198 -12.25 -9.39 -3.30
N VAL A 199 -12.89 -8.70 -4.24
CA VAL A 199 -14.05 -9.25 -4.94
C VAL A 199 -13.47 -10.20 -5.98
N GLU A 200 -13.49 -11.50 -5.69
CA GLU A 200 -13.24 -12.50 -6.71
C GLU A 200 -14.34 -12.38 -7.77
N ASN A 201 -14.07 -11.67 -8.87
CA ASN A 201 -14.88 -11.82 -10.07
C ASN A 201 -14.57 -13.20 -10.66
N THR A 202 -15.21 -14.24 -10.12
CA THR A 202 -15.26 -15.59 -10.70
C THR A 202 -16.20 -15.66 -11.90
N MET A 203 -16.33 -14.57 -12.67
CA MET A 203 -16.94 -14.67 -13.99
C MET A 203 -15.97 -15.44 -14.89
N ARG A 204 -16.22 -16.75 -14.96
CA ARG A 204 -15.79 -17.60 -16.07
C ARG A 204 -16.12 -16.87 -17.37
N LEU A 205 -15.09 -16.54 -18.15
CA LEU A 205 -15.22 -16.35 -19.59
C LEU A 205 -15.55 -17.70 -20.24
#